data_AF-A0A448UDU4-F1
#
_entry.id   AF-A0A448UDU4-F1
#
_cell.length_a   1.000
_cell.length_b   1.000
_cell.length_c   1.000
_cell.angle_alpha   90.00
_cell.angle_beta   90.00
_cell.angle_gamma   90.00
#
_symmetry.space_group_name_H-M   'P 1'
#
loop_
_entity.id
_entity.type
_entity.pdbx_description
1 polymer ?
#
loop_
_entity_poly.entity_id
_entity_poly.type
_entity_poly.pdbx_seq_one_letter_code
_entity_poly.pdbx_strand_id
1 'polypeptide(L)'
;MTYSYRQTLPDTALDIVGDVHGEFEALQSLLHHLGYRDNGAHPQGRRLVFVGDLCDRGQNSPAVLAWFKQAYDAGHAFMVLGNHELNALVRDPKDGSGWFFPEREAKDAVQYAPWNVLPEAEKPMLESWLAEQPLILERPDLRVVHAAWLPQQFAALEAAAGERLVEQYRRFDGRLKRHLQTASWYADYLDEQQRYAEVVENPHFPPPPMPATAQYELNRSRMHPIRALTSGVEQIAPAPFYASGRWRFTARCAWWNDYRDDVPVVVGHYWRSWLPHPPSPHRENLLPAEGAAWYGVRHNVFCIDFSVGARWRDRKNGTPPERSEFRLAALRWPERVLVFDNGETAATVQG
;
A
#
# COMPACT_ATOMS: atom_id res chain seq x y z
N MET A 1 6.58 8.16 -23.74
CA MET A 1 7.72 7.40 -23.22
C MET A 1 7.26 5.98 -22.91
N THR A 2 8.12 4.98 -23.09
CA THR A 2 7.81 3.60 -22.71
C THR A 2 7.91 3.44 -21.19
N TYR A 3 6.88 2.86 -20.58
CA TYR A 3 6.83 2.66 -19.14
C TYR A 3 7.89 1.65 -18.68
N SER A 4 8.59 1.94 -17.57
CA SER A 4 9.47 1.00 -16.90
C SER A 4 8.95 0.71 -15.50
N TYR A 5 8.50 -0.52 -15.26
CA TYR A 5 8.01 -0.94 -13.95
C TYR A 5 9.12 -1.00 -12.89
N ARG A 6 10.38 -0.99 -13.31
CA ARG A 6 11.55 -1.12 -12.44
C ARG A 6 12.54 -0.01 -12.72
N GLN A 7 13.07 0.59 -11.66
CA GLN A 7 14.11 1.62 -11.72
C GLN A 7 15.16 1.39 -10.63
N THR A 8 16.33 2.03 -10.78
CA THR A 8 17.43 1.92 -9.82
C THR A 8 17.24 2.90 -8.67
N LEU A 9 17.46 2.47 -7.43
CA LEU A 9 17.49 3.38 -6.28
C LEU A 9 18.66 4.37 -6.39
N PRO A 10 18.55 5.60 -5.84
CA PRO A 10 19.64 6.58 -5.84
C PRO A 10 20.88 6.05 -5.14
N ASP A 11 22.07 6.27 -5.69
CA ASP A 11 23.34 5.80 -5.11
C ASP A 11 23.83 6.68 -3.93
N THR A 12 23.04 6.71 -2.87
CA THR A 12 23.31 7.43 -1.61
C THR A 12 22.63 6.70 -0.44
N ALA A 13 22.83 7.23 0.77
CA ALA A 13 22.04 6.84 1.93
C ALA A 13 20.58 7.31 1.75
N LEU A 14 19.64 6.51 2.25
CA LEU A 14 18.21 6.71 2.02
C LEU A 14 17.46 6.88 3.34
N ASP A 15 16.33 7.57 3.27
CA ASP A 15 15.28 7.53 4.28
C ASP A 15 14.01 7.02 3.60
N ILE A 16 13.63 5.77 3.90
CA ILE A 16 12.55 5.05 3.23
C ILE A 16 11.26 5.27 4.02
N VAL A 17 10.32 6.04 3.48
CA VAL A 17 9.09 6.47 4.15
C VAL A 17 7.95 5.49 3.85
N GLY A 18 7.19 5.13 4.89
CA GLY A 18 5.99 4.30 4.82
C GLY A 18 4.80 4.97 4.14
N ASP A 19 3.68 4.23 4.09
CA ASP A 19 2.38 4.71 3.57
C ASP A 19 1.99 6.02 4.28
N VAL A 20 1.69 7.07 3.52
CA VAL A 20 1.44 8.41 4.06
C VAL A 20 -0.06 8.70 4.17
N HIS A 21 -0.86 8.17 3.24
CA HIS A 21 -2.31 8.31 3.23
C HIS A 21 -2.82 9.72 3.51
N GLY A 22 -2.29 10.74 2.82
CA GLY A 22 -2.77 12.12 2.94
C GLY A 22 -2.54 12.79 4.31
N GLU A 23 -1.80 12.17 5.23
CA GLU A 23 -1.46 12.72 6.54
C GLU A 23 -0.30 13.73 6.40
N PHE A 24 -0.59 14.88 5.78
CA PHE A 24 0.42 15.87 5.41
C PHE A 24 1.19 16.46 6.62
N GLU A 25 0.51 16.72 7.74
CA GLU A 25 1.17 17.21 8.95
C GLU A 25 2.15 16.18 9.54
N ALA A 26 1.80 14.90 9.51
CA ALA A 26 2.69 13.81 9.92
C ALA A 26 3.92 13.74 9.01
N LEU A 27 3.73 13.90 7.70
CA LEU A 27 4.84 13.96 6.74
C LEU A 27 5.77 15.14 7.04
N GLN A 28 5.25 16.35 7.24
CA GLN A 28 6.07 17.52 7.58
C GLN A 28 6.85 17.31 8.90
N SER A 29 6.21 16.73 9.91
CA SER A 29 6.84 16.42 11.21
C SER A 29 7.97 15.40 11.05
N LEU A 30 7.73 14.31 10.31
CA LEU A 30 8.76 13.31 10.01
C LEU A 30 9.95 13.92 9.25
N LEU A 31 9.69 14.73 8.23
CA LEU A 31 10.75 15.40 7.45
C LEU A 31 11.60 16.31 8.33
N HIS A 32 10.96 17.06 9.24
CA HIS A 32 11.65 17.90 10.22
C HIS A 32 12.58 17.05 11.12
N HIS A 33 12.07 15.97 11.71
CA HIS A 33 12.86 15.08 12.57
C HIS A 33 13.99 14.38 11.82
N LEU A 34 13.79 14.07 10.55
CA LEU A 34 14.81 13.51 9.69
C LEU A 34 15.89 14.53 9.28
N GLY A 35 15.62 15.84 9.40
CA GLY A 35 16.56 16.91 9.03
C GLY A 35 16.45 17.38 7.57
N TYR A 36 15.31 17.12 6.92
CA TYR A 36 15.03 17.57 5.55
C TYR A 36 14.58 19.02 5.52
N ARG A 37 14.93 19.71 4.43
CA ARG A 37 14.41 21.04 4.09
C ARG A 37 13.07 20.90 3.37
N ASP A 38 12.30 21.98 3.31
CA ASP A 38 10.96 22.02 2.69
C ASP A 38 10.94 21.54 1.23
N ASN A 39 12.03 21.74 0.49
CA ASN A 39 12.17 21.27 -0.89
C ASN A 39 12.57 19.78 -1.01
N GLY A 40 12.67 19.05 0.10
CA GLY A 40 13.11 17.66 0.15
C GLY A 40 14.64 17.47 0.18
N ALA A 41 15.44 18.54 0.20
CA ALA A 41 16.90 18.40 0.27
C ALA A 41 17.37 18.03 1.68
N HIS A 42 18.32 17.09 1.79
CA HIS A 42 18.99 16.76 3.05
C HIS A 42 20.45 17.28 3.05
N PRO A 43 20.94 17.94 4.13
CA PRO A 43 22.31 18.47 4.20
C PRO A 43 23.42 17.43 3.99
N GLN A 44 23.15 16.17 4.34
CA GLN A 44 24.08 15.04 4.15
C GLN A 44 23.92 14.33 2.79
N GLY A 45 23.12 14.88 1.86
CA GLY A 45 22.93 14.28 0.53
C GLY A 45 22.05 13.03 0.49
N ARG A 46 21.28 12.75 1.56
CA ARG A 46 20.32 11.65 1.62
C ARG A 46 19.16 11.87 0.64
N ARG A 47 18.50 10.79 0.25
CA ARG A 47 17.32 10.81 -0.63
C ARG A 47 16.14 10.11 0.02
N LEU A 48 14.94 10.65 -0.21
CA LEU A 48 13.71 10.04 0.26
C LEU A 48 13.24 8.98 -0.72
N VAL A 49 12.74 7.86 -0.20
CA VAL A 49 12.10 6.82 -1.00
C VAL A 49 10.78 6.44 -0.35
N PHE A 50 9.66 6.66 -1.03
CA PHE A 50 8.34 6.35 -0.51
C PHE A 50 7.87 4.98 -1.01
N VAL A 51 7.29 4.17 -0.14
CA VAL A 51 6.81 2.82 -0.48
C VAL A 51 5.43 2.81 -1.16
N GLY A 52 4.91 3.97 -1.58
CA GLY A 52 3.59 4.12 -2.19
C GLY A 52 2.52 4.58 -1.21
N ASP A 53 1.26 4.59 -1.65
CA ASP A 53 0.09 4.97 -0.85
C ASP A 53 0.28 6.35 -0.18
N LEU A 54 0.60 7.34 -1.00
CA LEU A 54 0.72 8.74 -0.61
C LEU A 54 -0.64 9.38 -0.32
N CYS A 55 -1.71 8.84 -0.93
CA CYS A 55 -3.05 9.41 -0.93
C CYS A 55 -4.11 8.50 -0.26
N ASP A 56 -5.35 9.00 -0.28
CA ASP A 56 -6.56 8.46 0.37
C ASP A 56 -6.54 8.55 1.91
N ARG A 57 -7.72 8.47 2.52
CA ARG A 57 -8.02 8.42 3.97
C ARG A 57 -7.70 9.68 4.80
N GLY A 58 -6.50 10.23 4.67
CA GLY A 58 -6.07 11.40 5.43
C GLY A 58 -6.63 12.71 4.87
N GLN A 59 -6.38 13.79 5.61
CA GLN A 59 -7.04 15.07 5.39
C GLN A 59 -6.55 15.79 4.13
N ASN A 60 -5.32 15.54 3.65
CA ASN A 60 -4.75 16.36 2.58
C ASN A 60 -3.86 15.59 1.60
N SER A 61 -4.48 14.62 0.90
CA SER A 61 -3.85 13.92 -0.23
C SER A 61 -3.30 14.88 -1.30
N PRO A 62 -4.00 15.96 -1.71
CA PRO A 62 -3.45 16.92 -2.67
C PRO A 62 -2.12 17.56 -2.22
N ALA A 63 -1.99 17.96 -0.95
CA ALA A 63 -0.75 18.56 -0.45
C ALA A 63 0.42 17.57 -0.39
N VAL A 64 0.18 16.32 0.02
CA VAL A 64 1.21 15.27 0.01
C VAL A 64 1.74 15.05 -1.42
N LEU A 65 0.84 14.91 -2.39
CA LEU A 65 1.20 14.67 -3.79
C LEU A 65 1.92 15.88 -4.41
N ALA A 66 1.45 17.10 -4.14
CA ALA A 66 2.09 18.32 -4.63
C ALA A 66 3.50 18.48 -4.08
N TRP A 67 3.67 18.29 -2.76
CA TRP A 67 4.99 18.33 -2.11
C TRP A 67 5.92 17.24 -2.64
N PHE A 68 5.43 16.00 -2.76
CA PHE A 68 6.23 14.89 -3.29
C PHE A 68 6.70 15.19 -4.71
N LYS A 69 5.80 15.66 -5.58
CA LYS A 69 6.13 16.02 -6.96
C LYS A 69 7.25 17.07 -7.02
N GLN A 70 7.17 18.11 -6.19
CA GLN A 70 8.21 19.13 -6.11
C GLN A 70 9.57 18.53 -5.71
N ALA A 71 9.60 17.67 -4.69
CA ALA A 71 10.82 17.02 -4.22
C ALA A 71 11.37 16.01 -5.26
N TYR A 72 10.49 15.31 -5.97
CA TYR A 72 10.85 14.42 -7.08
C TYR A 72 11.46 15.18 -8.25
N ASP A 73 10.83 16.26 -8.70
CA ASP A 73 11.32 17.10 -9.80
C ASP A 73 12.69 17.72 -9.46
N ALA A 74 12.97 17.98 -8.16
CA ALA A 74 14.27 18.42 -7.66
C ALA A 74 15.31 17.30 -7.50
N GLY A 75 14.96 16.05 -7.79
CA GLY A 75 15.82 14.87 -7.65
C GLY A 75 16.10 14.47 -6.20
N HIS A 76 15.18 14.78 -5.28
CA HIS A 76 15.33 14.55 -3.84
C HIS A 76 14.46 13.42 -3.28
N ALA A 77 13.34 13.11 -3.95
CA ALA A 77 12.41 12.06 -3.56
C ALA A 77 12.14 11.09 -4.72
N PHE A 78 11.86 9.84 -4.37
CA PHE A 78 11.53 8.74 -5.28
C PHE A 78 10.38 7.93 -4.68
N MET A 79 9.63 7.20 -5.50
CA MET A 79 8.57 6.33 -4.99
C MET A 79 8.41 5.07 -5.83
N VAL A 80 7.77 4.07 -5.23
CA VAL A 80 7.03 3.04 -5.96
C VAL A 80 5.54 3.33 -5.87
N LEU A 81 4.76 2.89 -6.85
CA LEU A 81 3.30 2.99 -6.81
C LEU A 81 2.69 2.03 -5.79
N GLY A 82 1.81 2.56 -4.95
CA GLY A 82 0.90 1.76 -4.12
C GLY A 82 -0.41 1.45 -4.85
N ASN A 83 -1.29 0.71 -4.19
CA ASN A 83 -2.59 0.42 -4.78
C ASN A 83 -3.51 1.63 -4.84
N HIS A 84 -3.37 2.61 -3.94
CA HIS A 84 -4.21 3.80 -3.95
C HIS A 84 -3.92 4.69 -5.17
N GLU A 85 -2.65 4.90 -5.52
CA GLU A 85 -2.30 5.60 -6.76
C GLU A 85 -2.79 4.86 -8.01
N LEU A 86 -2.67 3.52 -8.02
CA LEU A 86 -3.17 2.71 -9.14
C LEU A 86 -4.69 2.81 -9.30
N ASN A 87 -5.45 2.78 -8.19
CA ASN A 87 -6.90 2.94 -8.22
C ASN A 87 -7.31 4.28 -8.85
N ALA A 88 -6.60 5.37 -8.52
CA ALA A 88 -6.79 6.67 -9.17
C ALA A 88 -6.52 6.59 -10.69
N LEU A 89 -5.37 6.03 -11.09
CA LEU A 89 -4.97 5.87 -12.49
C LEU A 89 -5.94 5.06 -13.35
N VAL A 90 -6.52 3.99 -12.78
CA VAL A 90 -7.47 3.13 -13.50
C VAL A 90 -8.92 3.54 -13.30
N ARG A 91 -9.17 4.62 -12.56
CA ARG A 91 -10.50 5.15 -12.19
C ARG A 91 -11.38 4.08 -11.54
N ASP A 92 -10.84 3.41 -10.53
CA ASP A 92 -11.53 2.44 -9.68
C ASP A 92 -11.75 3.03 -8.28
N PRO A 93 -12.89 3.72 -8.01
CA PRO A 93 -13.13 4.39 -6.74
C PRO A 93 -13.14 3.39 -5.57
N LYS A 94 -12.35 3.66 -4.54
CA LYS A 94 -12.22 2.82 -3.34
C LYS A 94 -12.53 3.59 -2.06
N ASP A 95 -12.41 2.90 -0.95
CA ASP A 95 -12.63 3.47 0.36
C ASP A 95 -11.54 4.49 0.72
N GLY A 96 -11.95 5.70 1.10
CA GLY A 96 -11.04 6.80 1.43
C GLY A 96 -10.62 7.66 0.23
N SER A 97 -11.13 7.39 -0.97
CA SER A 97 -10.78 8.11 -2.19
C SER A 97 -11.70 9.31 -2.52
N GLY A 98 -12.53 9.77 -1.58
CA GLY A 98 -13.43 10.92 -1.73
C GLY A 98 -12.76 12.26 -2.06
N TRP A 99 -11.44 12.38 -1.88
CA TRP A 99 -10.66 13.53 -2.34
C TRP A 99 -10.46 13.57 -3.86
N PHE A 100 -10.63 12.43 -4.54
CA PHE A 100 -10.42 12.27 -5.99
C PHE A 100 -11.69 11.82 -6.73
N PHE A 101 -12.62 11.10 -6.09
CA PHE A 101 -13.84 10.59 -6.73
C PHE A 101 -15.10 11.17 -6.06
N PRO A 102 -15.85 12.06 -6.74
CA PRO A 102 -17.08 12.63 -6.19
C PRO A 102 -18.10 11.58 -5.76
N GLU A 103 -18.21 10.45 -6.48
CA GLU A 103 -19.12 9.36 -6.09
C GLU A 103 -18.79 8.69 -4.74
N ARG A 104 -17.59 8.93 -4.19
CA ARG A 104 -17.18 8.44 -2.87
C ARG A 104 -17.41 9.44 -1.75
N GLU A 105 -17.66 10.72 -2.05
CA GLU A 105 -17.74 11.81 -1.08
C GLU A 105 -18.68 11.49 0.09
N ALA A 106 -19.95 11.16 -0.18
CA ALA A 106 -20.93 10.92 0.88
C ALA A 106 -20.58 9.72 1.77
N LYS A 107 -20.06 8.63 1.18
CA LYS A 107 -19.70 7.41 1.94
C LYS A 107 -18.44 7.62 2.77
N ASP A 108 -17.45 8.29 2.19
CA ASP A 108 -16.17 8.56 2.84
C ASP A 108 -16.28 9.68 3.89
N ALA A 109 -17.25 10.60 3.74
CA ALA A 109 -17.54 11.68 4.71
C ALA A 109 -17.80 11.15 6.11
N VAL A 110 -18.43 9.98 6.19
CA VAL A 110 -18.74 9.33 7.46
C VAL A 110 -17.48 9.00 8.25
N GLN A 111 -16.37 8.65 7.58
CA GLN A 111 -15.14 8.16 8.24
C GLN A 111 -13.99 9.16 8.21
N TYR A 112 -13.78 9.81 7.07
CA TYR A 112 -12.53 10.47 6.73
C TYR A 112 -12.63 12.00 6.77
N ALA A 113 -13.83 12.58 6.81
CA ALA A 113 -14.01 14.02 6.82
C ALA A 113 -13.42 14.68 8.08
N PRO A 114 -12.92 15.92 7.98
CA PRO A 114 -12.78 16.72 6.75
C PRO A 114 -11.55 16.32 5.90
N TRP A 115 -11.62 16.52 4.59
CA TRP A 115 -10.48 16.40 3.66
C TRP A 115 -10.47 17.49 2.57
N ASN A 116 -9.30 17.69 1.96
CA ASN A 116 -9.11 18.53 0.80
C ASN A 116 -9.36 17.72 -0.49
N VAL A 117 -10.13 18.29 -1.40
CA VAL A 117 -10.45 17.68 -2.71
C VAL A 117 -9.47 18.20 -3.76
N LEU A 118 -8.98 17.31 -4.64
CA LEU A 118 -8.20 17.73 -5.80
C LEU A 118 -9.14 18.31 -6.88
N PRO A 119 -8.92 19.55 -7.36
CA PRO A 119 -9.76 20.12 -8.42
C PRO A 119 -9.75 19.26 -9.69
N GLU A 120 -10.91 19.11 -10.35
CA GLU A 120 -11.05 18.30 -11.58
C GLU A 120 -10.04 18.68 -12.67
N ALA A 121 -9.72 19.98 -12.78
CA ALA A 121 -8.76 20.48 -13.76
C ALA A 121 -7.32 20.00 -13.53
N GLU A 122 -6.97 19.59 -12.30
CA GLU A 122 -5.62 19.15 -11.93
C GLU A 122 -5.44 17.63 -12.06
N LYS A 123 -6.54 16.85 -12.07
CA LYS A 123 -6.48 15.39 -12.13
C LYS A 123 -5.74 14.84 -13.34
N PRO A 124 -5.93 15.32 -14.59
CA PRO A 124 -5.21 14.77 -15.74
C PRO A 124 -3.69 14.93 -15.63
N MET A 125 -3.23 16.02 -15.01
CA MET A 125 -1.80 16.24 -14.78
C MET A 125 -1.25 15.28 -13.72
N LEU A 126 -1.97 15.10 -12.61
CA LEU A 126 -1.60 14.13 -11.59
C LEU A 126 -1.58 12.69 -12.15
N GLU A 127 -2.63 12.29 -12.87
CA GLU A 127 -2.73 10.98 -13.52
C GLU A 127 -1.56 10.74 -14.49
N SER A 128 -1.23 11.74 -15.32
CA SER A 128 -0.10 11.63 -16.26
C SER A 128 1.23 11.43 -15.53
N TRP A 129 1.45 12.16 -14.43
CA TRP A 129 2.67 12.06 -13.64
C TRP A 129 2.77 10.75 -12.83
N LEU A 130 1.66 10.29 -12.24
CA LEU A 130 1.59 9.00 -11.54
C LEU A 130 1.84 7.82 -12.48
N ALA A 131 1.39 7.92 -13.74
CA ALA A 131 1.58 6.87 -14.73
C ALA A 131 3.05 6.62 -15.13
N GLU A 132 3.97 7.50 -14.73
CA GLU A 132 5.41 7.38 -14.97
C GLU A 132 6.16 6.73 -13.80
N GLN A 133 5.54 6.58 -12.63
CA GLN A 133 6.20 6.06 -11.43
C GLN A 133 6.35 4.53 -11.48
N PRO A 134 7.49 3.98 -11.01
CA PRO A 134 7.75 2.55 -11.10
C PRO A 134 6.96 1.73 -10.08
N LEU A 135 6.87 0.42 -10.28
CA LEU A 135 6.38 -0.53 -9.27
C LEU A 135 7.50 -1.00 -8.33
N ILE A 136 8.74 -0.92 -8.79
CA ILE A 136 9.93 -1.43 -8.09
C ILE A 136 11.07 -0.43 -8.18
N LEU A 137 11.71 -0.19 -7.04
CA LEU A 137 13.02 0.43 -6.96
C LEU A 137 14.02 -0.57 -6.36
N GLU A 138 15.18 -0.75 -6.98
CA GLU A 138 16.21 -1.66 -6.43
C GLU A 138 17.65 -1.20 -6.65
N ARG A 139 18.54 -1.71 -5.80
CA ARG A 139 20.00 -1.69 -5.88
C ARG A 139 20.52 -3.06 -5.40
N PRO A 140 21.82 -3.38 -5.57
CA PRO A 140 22.38 -4.65 -5.11
C PRO A 140 22.17 -4.93 -3.61
N ASP A 141 22.00 -3.90 -2.79
CA ASP A 141 21.88 -3.99 -1.32
C ASP A 141 20.44 -3.80 -0.80
N LEU A 142 19.48 -3.41 -1.63
CA LEU A 142 18.12 -3.07 -1.18
C LEU A 142 17.07 -3.14 -2.29
N ARG A 143 15.88 -3.62 -1.96
CA ARG A 143 14.68 -3.62 -2.80
C ARG A 143 13.53 -2.89 -2.12
N VAL A 144 12.76 -2.13 -2.89
CA VAL A 144 11.54 -1.47 -2.45
C VAL A 144 10.41 -1.79 -3.41
N VAL A 145 9.28 -2.25 -2.86
CA VAL A 145 8.03 -2.56 -3.56
C VAL A 145 6.89 -2.31 -2.59
N HIS A 146 5.72 -1.87 -3.05
CA HIS A 146 4.68 -1.46 -2.11
C HIS A 146 4.17 -2.62 -1.24
N ALA A 147 3.78 -3.78 -1.82
CA ALA A 147 3.19 -4.86 -1.03
C ALA A 147 3.93 -6.20 -1.11
N ALA A 148 4.39 -6.65 -2.28
CA ALA A 148 5.03 -7.97 -2.36
C ALA A 148 6.13 -8.06 -3.42
N TRP A 149 7.25 -8.67 -3.03
CA TRP A 149 8.32 -9.02 -3.96
C TRP A 149 8.08 -10.41 -4.54
N LEU A 150 7.62 -10.48 -5.79
CA LEU A 150 7.17 -11.72 -6.42
C LEU A 150 7.87 -11.93 -7.78
N PRO A 151 9.08 -12.53 -7.81
CA PRO A 151 9.85 -12.75 -9.04
C PRO A 151 9.08 -13.49 -10.14
N GLN A 152 8.17 -14.39 -9.76
CA GLN A 152 7.30 -15.12 -10.68
C GLN A 152 6.40 -14.21 -11.53
N GLN A 153 6.18 -12.96 -11.13
CA GLN A 153 5.38 -11.98 -11.89
C GLN A 153 6.21 -11.19 -12.91
N PHE A 154 7.54 -11.22 -12.81
CA PHE A 154 8.41 -10.34 -13.60
C PHE A 154 8.37 -10.66 -15.09
N ALA A 155 8.36 -11.94 -15.46
CA ALA A 155 8.25 -12.33 -16.87
C ALA A 155 7.00 -11.75 -17.56
N ALA A 156 5.88 -11.63 -16.84
CA ALA A 156 4.66 -11.04 -17.39
C ALA A 156 4.76 -9.52 -17.58
N LEU A 157 5.48 -8.83 -16.68
CA LEU A 157 5.75 -7.38 -16.76
C LEU A 157 6.79 -7.08 -17.84
N GLU A 158 7.85 -7.88 -17.95
CA GLU A 158 8.86 -7.81 -19.01
C GLU A 158 8.23 -8.02 -20.39
N ALA A 159 7.34 -9.00 -20.52
CA ALA A 159 6.56 -9.24 -21.75
C ALA A 159 5.54 -8.13 -22.06
N ALA A 160 5.35 -7.17 -21.16
CA ALA A 160 4.53 -5.97 -21.37
C ALA A 160 5.37 -4.72 -21.68
N ALA A 161 6.70 -4.85 -21.77
CA ALA A 161 7.59 -3.75 -22.09
C ALA A 161 7.16 -3.08 -23.41
N GLY A 162 7.14 -1.75 -23.41
CA GLY A 162 6.66 -0.94 -24.54
C GLY A 162 5.22 -0.43 -24.40
N GLU A 163 4.38 -1.08 -23.58
CA GLU A 163 3.02 -0.63 -23.26
C GLU A 163 3.05 0.43 -22.14
N ARG A 164 2.09 1.38 -22.13
CA ARG A 164 1.92 2.31 -20.99
C ARG A 164 1.34 1.57 -19.78
N LEU A 165 1.65 2.01 -18.55
CA LEU A 165 1.19 1.35 -17.31
C LEU A 165 -0.33 1.05 -17.28
N VAL A 166 -1.18 2.02 -17.61
CA VAL A 166 -2.64 1.84 -17.61
C VAL A 166 -3.09 0.84 -18.68
N GLU A 167 -2.40 0.77 -19.82
CA GLU A 167 -2.66 -0.24 -20.86
C GLU A 167 -2.28 -1.63 -20.39
N GLN A 168 -1.11 -1.77 -19.75
CA GLN A 168 -0.67 -3.01 -19.13
C GLN A 168 -1.69 -3.51 -18.10
N TYR A 169 -2.12 -2.62 -17.19
CA TYR A 169 -3.12 -2.94 -16.17
C TYR A 169 -4.42 -3.44 -16.80
N ARG A 170 -5.00 -2.69 -17.75
CA ARG A 170 -6.25 -3.09 -18.43
C ARG A 170 -6.12 -4.39 -19.20
N ARG A 171 -4.95 -4.64 -19.82
CA ARG A 171 -4.67 -5.90 -20.51
C ARG A 171 -4.62 -7.08 -19.54
N PHE A 172 -3.96 -6.93 -18.40
CA PHE A 172 -3.92 -7.95 -17.35
C PHE A 172 -5.29 -8.19 -16.73
N ASP A 173 -6.07 -7.14 -16.47
CA ASP A 173 -7.44 -7.27 -15.96
C ASP A 173 -8.35 -7.99 -16.97
N GLY A 174 -8.23 -7.69 -18.26
CA GLY A 174 -8.93 -8.42 -19.33
C GLY A 174 -8.53 -9.89 -19.44
N ARG A 175 -7.25 -10.22 -19.27
CA ARG A 175 -6.77 -11.62 -19.22
C ARG A 175 -7.32 -12.36 -18.00
N LEU A 176 -7.25 -11.73 -16.83
CA LEU A 176 -7.80 -12.25 -15.58
C LEU A 176 -9.29 -12.52 -15.73
N LYS A 177 -10.08 -11.53 -16.19
CA LYS A 177 -11.53 -11.66 -16.35
C LYS A 177 -11.88 -12.84 -17.26
N ARG A 178 -11.21 -13.00 -18.40
CA ARG A 178 -11.42 -14.15 -19.29
C ARG A 178 -11.10 -15.47 -18.59
N HIS A 179 -9.95 -15.55 -17.90
CA HIS A 179 -9.56 -16.76 -17.18
C HIS A 179 -10.60 -17.17 -16.13
N LEU A 180 -11.04 -16.22 -15.31
CA LEU A 180 -12.05 -16.46 -14.28
C LEU A 180 -13.38 -16.91 -14.90
N GLN A 181 -13.83 -16.26 -15.98
CA GLN A 181 -15.10 -16.56 -16.63
C GLN A 181 -15.16 -17.94 -17.29
N THR A 182 -14.01 -18.53 -17.62
CA THR A 182 -13.91 -19.88 -18.20
C THR A 182 -13.68 -20.98 -17.15
N ALA A 183 -13.53 -20.62 -15.88
CA ALA A 183 -13.29 -21.59 -14.82
C ALA A 183 -14.57 -22.40 -14.52
N SER A 184 -14.41 -23.70 -14.21
CA SER A 184 -15.53 -24.61 -13.96
C SER A 184 -16.43 -24.18 -12.80
N TRP A 185 -15.87 -23.47 -11.82
CA TRP A 185 -16.57 -22.96 -10.62
C TRP A 185 -17.16 -21.54 -10.80
N TYR A 186 -17.01 -20.90 -11.98
CA TYR A 186 -17.43 -19.51 -12.15
C TYR A 186 -18.95 -19.31 -12.06
N ALA A 187 -19.73 -20.30 -12.49
CA ALA A 187 -21.18 -20.28 -12.33
C ALA A 187 -21.58 -20.31 -10.84
N ASP A 188 -20.90 -21.13 -10.03
CA ASP A 188 -21.10 -21.21 -8.59
C ASP A 188 -20.73 -19.89 -7.90
N TYR A 189 -19.67 -19.21 -8.36
CA TYR A 189 -19.34 -17.87 -7.89
C TYR A 189 -20.48 -16.87 -8.12
N LEU A 190 -21.11 -16.88 -9.30
CA LEU A 190 -22.23 -15.99 -9.58
C LEU A 190 -23.44 -16.31 -8.69
N ASP A 191 -23.75 -17.59 -8.47
CA ASP A 191 -24.82 -18.02 -7.56
C ASP A 191 -24.56 -17.57 -6.12
N GLU A 192 -23.34 -17.80 -5.62
CA GLU A 192 -22.91 -17.35 -4.30
C GLU A 192 -23.06 -15.83 -4.13
N GLN A 193 -22.58 -15.02 -5.09
CA GLN A 193 -22.69 -13.56 -5.04
C GLN A 193 -24.15 -13.11 -5.03
N GLN A 194 -25.02 -13.74 -5.83
CA GLN A 194 -26.45 -13.42 -5.87
C GLN A 194 -27.15 -13.80 -4.56
N ARG A 195 -26.88 -15.00 -4.05
CA ARG A 195 -27.55 -15.57 -2.88
C ARG A 195 -27.22 -14.84 -1.58
N TYR A 196 -26.00 -14.32 -1.47
CA TYR A 196 -25.49 -13.71 -0.23
C TYR A 196 -25.25 -12.19 -0.35
N ALA A 197 -25.76 -11.54 -1.40
CA ALA A 197 -25.58 -10.11 -1.65
C ALA A 197 -25.98 -9.22 -0.46
N GLU A 198 -27.08 -9.55 0.23
CA GLU A 198 -27.61 -8.72 1.32
C GLU A 198 -26.86 -8.89 2.66
N VAL A 199 -26.12 -9.99 2.83
CA VAL A 199 -25.43 -10.31 4.09
C VAL A 199 -23.93 -10.05 4.01
N VAL A 200 -23.35 -9.98 2.81
CA VAL A 200 -21.89 -9.87 2.63
C VAL A 200 -21.28 -8.62 3.29
N GLU A 201 -22.03 -7.52 3.38
CA GLU A 201 -21.59 -6.29 4.06
C GLU A 201 -22.08 -6.18 5.51
N ASN A 202 -22.91 -7.11 5.99
CA ASN A 202 -23.51 -7.04 7.32
C ASN A 202 -22.66 -7.79 8.37
N PRO A 203 -22.02 -7.09 9.33
CA PRO A 203 -21.13 -7.72 10.31
C PRO A 203 -21.84 -8.69 11.27
N HIS A 204 -23.16 -8.59 11.41
CA HIS A 204 -23.93 -9.41 12.35
C HIS A 204 -24.39 -10.75 11.76
N PHE A 205 -24.26 -10.93 10.43
CA PHE A 205 -24.76 -12.10 9.73
C PHE A 205 -23.63 -12.73 8.90
N PRO A 206 -22.85 -13.66 9.48
CA PRO A 206 -21.83 -14.39 8.74
C PRO A 206 -22.47 -15.23 7.62
N PRO A 207 -22.05 -15.06 6.36
CA PRO A 207 -22.42 -15.98 5.30
C PRO A 207 -21.79 -17.36 5.55
N PRO A 208 -22.35 -18.44 4.98
CA PRO A 208 -21.67 -19.73 4.97
C PRO A 208 -20.35 -19.65 4.19
N PRO A 209 -19.48 -20.67 4.26
CA PRO A 209 -18.33 -20.76 3.36
C PRO A 209 -18.77 -20.61 1.91
N MET A 210 -18.13 -19.69 1.18
CA MET A 210 -18.37 -19.40 -0.24
C MET A 210 -17.11 -19.78 -1.03
N PRO A 211 -16.86 -21.08 -1.30
CA PRO A 211 -15.62 -21.55 -1.90
C PRO A 211 -15.35 -21.00 -3.31
N ALA A 212 -16.37 -20.75 -4.12
CA ALA A 212 -16.17 -20.18 -5.46
C ALA A 212 -15.77 -18.69 -5.39
N THR A 213 -16.31 -17.97 -4.41
CA THR A 213 -15.91 -16.60 -4.06
C THR A 213 -14.49 -16.55 -3.50
N ALA A 214 -14.14 -17.47 -2.61
CA ALA A 214 -12.77 -17.60 -2.10
C ALA A 214 -11.78 -17.85 -3.26
N GLN A 215 -12.15 -18.73 -4.20
CA GLN A 215 -11.35 -19.01 -5.39
C GLN A 215 -11.27 -17.79 -6.31
N TYR A 216 -12.36 -17.05 -6.52
CA TYR A 216 -12.36 -15.81 -7.29
C TYR A 216 -11.39 -14.78 -6.70
N GLU A 217 -11.50 -14.51 -5.39
CA GLU A 217 -10.63 -13.57 -4.67
C GLU A 217 -9.15 -14.01 -4.73
N LEU A 218 -8.87 -15.30 -4.50
CA LEU A 218 -7.53 -15.89 -4.58
C LEU A 218 -6.86 -15.66 -5.94
N ASN A 219 -7.59 -15.93 -7.03
CA ASN A 219 -7.04 -15.73 -8.37
C ASN A 219 -6.90 -14.25 -8.70
N ARG A 220 -7.84 -13.41 -8.25
CA ARG A 220 -7.79 -11.96 -8.45
C ARG A 220 -6.57 -11.31 -7.80
N SER A 221 -6.13 -11.77 -6.63
CA SER A 221 -4.93 -11.26 -5.94
C SER A 221 -3.62 -11.77 -6.57
N ARG A 222 -3.61 -12.99 -7.13
CA ARG A 222 -2.37 -13.64 -7.59
C ARG A 222 -2.07 -13.51 -9.08
N MET A 223 -3.08 -13.49 -9.95
CA MET A 223 -2.89 -13.61 -11.40
C MET A 223 -2.72 -12.28 -12.12
N HIS A 224 -3.03 -11.15 -11.47
CA HIS A 224 -2.80 -9.82 -12.03
C HIS A 224 -1.42 -9.31 -11.56
N PRO A 225 -0.39 -9.26 -12.42
CA PRO A 225 1.00 -9.02 -11.99
C PRO A 225 1.19 -7.71 -11.20
N ILE A 226 0.60 -6.62 -11.68
CA ILE A 226 0.70 -5.30 -11.01
C ILE A 226 0.03 -5.34 -9.64
N ARG A 227 -1.25 -5.75 -9.59
CA ARG A 227 -2.01 -5.90 -8.34
C ARG A 227 -1.33 -6.83 -7.33
N ALA A 228 -0.69 -7.91 -7.78
CA ALA A 228 0.03 -8.81 -6.90
C ALA A 228 1.22 -8.10 -6.20
N LEU A 229 1.94 -7.22 -6.91
CA LEU A 229 3.04 -6.43 -6.34
C LEU A 229 2.55 -5.28 -5.44
N THR A 230 1.38 -4.70 -5.75
CA THR A 230 0.87 -3.50 -5.06
C THR A 230 -0.29 -3.75 -4.09
N SER A 231 -0.80 -4.96 -3.97
CA SER A 231 -1.86 -5.31 -3.01
C SER A 231 -1.58 -6.63 -2.29
N GLY A 232 -0.41 -7.20 -2.54
CA GLY A 232 -0.01 -8.49 -2.00
C GLY A 232 -0.78 -9.64 -2.65
N VAL A 233 -0.47 -10.85 -2.16
CA VAL A 233 -1.14 -12.08 -2.55
C VAL A 233 -1.90 -12.64 -1.36
N GLU A 234 -3.02 -13.30 -1.63
CA GLU A 234 -3.86 -13.86 -0.59
C GLU A 234 -3.83 -15.39 -0.60
N GLN A 235 -4.35 -16.00 0.46
CA GLN A 235 -4.61 -17.42 0.58
C GLN A 235 -6.05 -17.63 1.06
N ILE A 236 -6.63 -18.81 0.80
CA ILE A 236 -7.98 -19.12 1.30
C ILE A 236 -7.95 -19.11 2.83
N ALA A 237 -8.87 -18.36 3.43
CA ALA A 237 -8.98 -18.27 4.87
C ALA A 237 -9.57 -19.58 5.43
N PRO A 238 -9.11 -20.07 6.61
CA PRO A 238 -9.69 -21.25 7.25
C PRO A 238 -11.19 -21.09 7.58
N ALA A 239 -11.63 -19.86 7.81
CA ALA A 239 -13.02 -19.49 8.05
C ALA A 239 -13.29 -18.06 7.55
N PRO A 240 -14.55 -17.72 7.20
CA PRO A 240 -14.91 -16.35 6.89
C PRO A 240 -14.68 -15.40 8.07
N PHE A 241 -14.20 -14.20 7.79
CA PHE A 241 -14.01 -13.16 8.80
C PHE A 241 -14.47 -11.79 8.28
N TYR A 242 -14.93 -10.91 9.18
CA TYR A 242 -15.40 -9.58 8.79
C TYR A 242 -14.26 -8.57 8.88
N ALA A 243 -13.92 -7.95 7.75
CA ALA A 243 -12.89 -6.93 7.68
C ALA A 243 -13.20 -5.92 6.56
N SER A 244 -12.82 -4.66 6.76
CA SER A 244 -12.98 -3.60 5.75
C SER A 244 -14.41 -3.47 5.21
N GLY A 245 -15.41 -3.64 6.07
CA GLY A 245 -16.83 -3.46 5.73
C GLY A 245 -17.50 -4.64 5.03
N ARG A 246 -16.84 -5.80 4.91
CA ARG A 246 -17.43 -7.01 4.33
C ARG A 246 -16.87 -8.30 4.92
N TRP A 247 -17.59 -9.38 4.72
CA TRP A 247 -17.06 -10.73 4.92
C TRP A 247 -16.01 -11.07 3.86
N ARG A 248 -14.92 -11.68 4.32
CA ARG A 248 -13.75 -12.08 3.53
C ARG A 248 -13.60 -13.59 3.60
N PHE A 249 -13.20 -14.19 2.48
CA PHE A 249 -12.96 -15.64 2.36
C PHE A 249 -11.50 -15.96 2.04
N THR A 250 -10.72 -14.92 1.86
CA THR A 250 -9.28 -14.95 1.64
C THR A 250 -8.61 -14.02 2.65
N ALA A 251 -7.38 -14.35 3.02
CA ALA A 251 -6.54 -13.59 3.92
C ALA A 251 -5.20 -13.27 3.26
N ARG A 252 -4.58 -12.14 3.59
CA ARG A 252 -3.22 -11.79 3.14
C ARG A 252 -2.23 -12.91 3.49
N CYS A 253 -1.30 -13.15 2.56
CA CYS A 253 -0.27 -14.16 2.68
C CYS A 253 1.07 -13.53 3.06
N ALA A 254 1.79 -14.19 3.97
CA ALA A 254 3.14 -13.81 4.39
C ALA A 254 4.14 -14.30 3.34
N TRP A 255 4.14 -13.67 2.15
CA TRP A 255 4.98 -14.07 1.01
C TRP A 255 6.48 -14.09 1.36
N TRP A 256 6.90 -13.33 2.37
CA TRP A 256 8.26 -13.34 2.91
C TRP A 256 8.68 -14.68 3.54
N ASN A 257 7.74 -15.55 3.87
CA ASN A 257 8.03 -16.92 4.29
C ASN A 257 8.56 -17.79 3.14
N ASP A 258 8.41 -17.34 1.89
CA ASP A 258 8.95 -17.99 0.69
C ASP A 258 10.13 -17.22 0.08
N TYR A 259 10.41 -16.02 0.59
CA TYR A 259 11.55 -15.22 0.15
C TYR A 259 12.88 -15.83 0.65
N ARG A 260 13.84 -16.03 -0.25
CA ARG A 260 15.13 -16.70 0.04
C ARG A 260 16.36 -15.93 -0.43
N ASP A 261 16.20 -14.80 -1.10
CA ASP A 261 17.32 -13.96 -1.52
C ASP A 261 17.93 -13.22 -0.33
N ASP A 262 19.21 -12.84 -0.43
CA ASP A 262 19.92 -12.10 0.61
C ASP A 262 19.56 -10.63 0.67
N VAL A 263 19.16 -10.04 -0.46
CA VAL A 263 18.87 -8.61 -0.59
C VAL A 263 17.65 -8.26 0.27
N PRO A 264 17.75 -7.31 1.22
CA PRO A 264 16.60 -6.90 2.01
C PRO A 264 15.49 -6.23 1.18
N VAL A 265 14.24 -6.43 1.59
CA VAL A 265 13.06 -5.85 0.95
C VAL A 265 12.30 -4.97 1.94
N VAL A 266 12.03 -3.72 1.58
CA VAL A 266 11.19 -2.81 2.36
C VAL A 266 9.85 -2.62 1.64
N VAL A 267 8.76 -2.75 2.40
CA VAL A 267 7.38 -2.71 1.92
C VAL A 267 6.47 -1.85 2.81
N GLY A 268 5.30 -1.52 2.30
CA GLY A 268 4.19 -0.87 3.02
C GLY A 268 3.00 -1.82 3.22
N HIS A 269 1.78 -1.31 3.06
CA HIS A 269 0.51 -2.05 2.87
C HIS A 269 -0.05 -2.87 4.07
N TYR A 270 0.81 -3.45 4.91
CA TYR A 270 0.41 -4.47 5.89
C TYR A 270 -0.03 -3.93 7.24
N TRP A 271 -0.02 -2.61 7.45
CA TRP A 271 -0.53 -1.95 8.65
C TRP A 271 0.14 -2.48 9.92
N ARG A 272 1.43 -2.17 10.07
CA ARG A 272 2.22 -2.51 11.24
C ARG A 272 1.80 -1.68 12.45
N SER A 273 1.88 -2.30 13.61
CA SER A 273 1.77 -1.63 14.91
C SER A 273 3.16 -1.43 15.51
N TRP A 274 3.36 -0.27 16.15
CA TRP A 274 4.58 -0.02 16.92
C TRP A 274 4.60 -0.84 18.20
N LEU A 275 3.50 -0.78 18.96
CA LEU A 275 3.34 -1.53 20.19
C LEU A 275 2.76 -2.92 19.90
N PRO A 276 3.19 -3.96 20.64
CA PRO A 276 2.63 -5.30 20.49
C PRO A 276 1.12 -5.30 20.80
N HIS A 277 0.34 -5.93 19.93
CA HIS A 277 -1.04 -6.27 20.21
C HIS A 277 -1.22 -7.79 20.27
N PRO A 278 -2.13 -8.29 21.14
CA PRO A 278 -2.47 -9.70 21.12
C PRO A 278 -3.06 -10.06 19.76
N PRO A 279 -2.81 -11.28 19.25
CA PRO A 279 -3.44 -11.77 18.03
C PRO A 279 -4.96 -11.63 18.13
N SER A 280 -5.58 -11.10 17.08
CA SER A 280 -7.04 -10.95 17.00
C SER A 280 -7.61 -12.00 16.05
N PRO A 281 -8.67 -12.73 16.42
CA PRO A 281 -9.35 -13.63 15.48
C PRO A 281 -10.04 -12.89 14.33
N HIS A 282 -10.16 -11.56 14.43
CA HIS A 282 -10.79 -10.69 13.44
C HIS A 282 -9.79 -9.94 12.56
N ARG A 283 -8.48 -10.22 12.68
CA ARG A 283 -7.43 -9.60 11.87
C ARG A 283 -6.44 -10.63 11.37
N GLU A 284 -5.78 -10.27 10.28
CA GLU A 284 -4.68 -11.03 9.71
C GLU A 284 -3.45 -10.80 10.60
N ASN A 285 -3.15 -11.74 11.49
CA ASN A 285 -2.02 -11.68 12.44
C ASN A 285 -0.70 -12.00 11.72
N LEU A 286 -0.39 -11.20 10.70
CA LEU A 286 0.64 -11.50 9.70
C LEU A 286 2.04 -11.06 10.14
N LEU A 287 2.11 -9.89 10.76
CA LEU A 287 3.35 -9.23 11.17
C LEU A 287 3.79 -9.69 12.57
N PRO A 288 5.09 -9.67 12.87
CA PRO A 288 5.58 -9.98 14.21
C PRO A 288 5.04 -9.00 15.25
N ALA A 289 4.92 -9.46 16.49
CA ALA A 289 4.45 -8.63 17.61
C ALA A 289 5.39 -7.45 17.90
N GLU A 290 6.69 -7.60 17.62
CA GLU A 290 7.67 -6.54 17.80
C GLU A 290 7.70 -5.56 16.61
N GLY A 291 7.38 -4.30 16.91
CA GLY A 291 7.29 -3.21 15.92
C GLY A 291 8.61 -2.87 15.22
N ALA A 292 9.76 -3.31 15.73
CA ALA A 292 11.08 -3.06 15.14
C ALA A 292 11.70 -4.27 14.41
N ALA A 293 11.06 -5.44 14.47
CA ALA A 293 11.60 -6.69 13.94
C ALA A 293 11.58 -6.81 12.40
N TRP A 294 12.67 -7.30 11.82
CA TRP A 294 12.67 -7.82 10.46
C TRP A 294 12.06 -9.23 10.41
N TYR A 295 11.44 -9.61 9.30
CA TYR A 295 10.74 -10.88 9.15
C TYR A 295 11.05 -11.57 7.81
N GLY A 296 10.48 -12.76 7.61
CA GLY A 296 10.85 -13.68 6.53
C GLY A 296 11.97 -14.63 6.94
N VAL A 297 12.24 -15.64 6.12
CA VAL A 297 13.13 -16.76 6.47
C VAL A 297 14.58 -16.31 6.73
N ARG A 298 15.01 -15.19 6.15
CA ARG A 298 16.33 -14.58 6.41
C ARG A 298 16.27 -13.33 7.28
N HIS A 299 15.12 -13.01 7.89
CA HIS A 299 14.92 -11.77 8.68
C HIS A 299 15.36 -10.52 7.89
N ASN A 300 14.92 -10.42 6.63
CA ASN A 300 15.34 -9.38 5.70
C ASN A 300 14.17 -8.76 4.92
N VAL A 301 12.93 -8.93 5.37
CA VAL A 301 11.78 -8.15 4.90
C VAL A 301 11.28 -7.24 6.02
N PHE A 302 10.98 -5.98 5.70
CA PHE A 302 10.53 -4.98 6.67
C PHE A 302 9.33 -4.17 6.16
N CYS A 303 8.25 -4.13 6.95
CA CYS A 303 7.10 -3.28 6.71
C CYS A 303 7.33 -1.96 7.42
N ILE A 304 7.40 -0.86 6.68
CA ILE A 304 7.58 0.51 7.20
C ILE A 304 6.25 1.28 7.30
N ASP A 305 5.13 0.65 6.97
CA ASP A 305 3.78 1.19 7.18
C ASP A 305 3.34 0.98 8.63
N PHE A 306 3.44 2.02 9.47
CA PHE A 306 2.96 2.03 10.86
C PHE A 306 1.52 2.54 10.99
N SER A 307 0.70 2.27 9.97
CA SER A 307 -0.74 2.47 9.97
C SER A 307 -1.20 3.92 10.13
N VAL A 308 -0.39 4.92 9.73
CA VAL A 308 -0.75 6.34 9.88
C VAL A 308 -2.10 6.67 9.23
N GLY A 309 -2.46 5.97 8.14
CA GLY A 309 -3.75 6.10 7.47
C GLY A 309 -4.96 5.74 8.34
N ALA A 310 -4.77 5.22 9.55
CA ALA A 310 -5.82 4.99 10.54
C ALA A 310 -6.06 6.19 11.49
N ARG A 311 -5.28 7.27 11.41
CA ARG A 311 -5.43 8.48 12.26
C ARG A 311 -6.77 9.20 12.12
N TRP A 312 -7.58 8.90 11.10
CA TRP A 312 -8.98 9.33 11.08
C TRP A 312 -9.76 8.84 12.31
N ARG A 313 -9.38 7.69 12.90
CA ARG A 313 -9.97 7.18 14.15
C ARG A 313 -9.61 8.07 15.32
N ASP A 314 -8.36 8.54 15.39
CA ASP A 314 -7.90 9.45 16.43
C ASP A 314 -8.66 10.77 16.37
N ARG A 315 -8.83 11.33 15.16
CA ARG A 315 -9.63 12.54 14.92
C ARG A 315 -11.07 12.38 15.42
N LYS A 316 -11.72 11.25 15.12
CA LYS A 316 -13.08 10.96 15.62
C LYS A 316 -13.16 10.84 17.13
N ASN A 317 -12.13 10.27 17.75
CA ASN A 317 -12.07 10.04 19.18
C ASN A 317 -11.48 11.23 19.96
N GLY A 318 -11.09 12.31 19.28
CA GLY A 318 -10.40 13.44 19.91
C GLY A 318 -9.02 13.09 20.48
N THR A 319 -8.38 12.04 19.96
CA THR A 319 -7.01 11.65 20.37
C THR A 319 -6.01 12.55 19.66
N PRO A 320 -5.14 13.28 20.38
CA PRO A 320 -4.18 14.16 19.76
C PRO A 320 -2.99 13.36 19.17
N PRO A 321 -2.28 13.88 18.16
CA PRO A 321 -1.22 13.15 17.47
C PRO A 321 -0.12 12.60 18.38
N GLU A 322 0.22 13.30 19.48
CA GLU A 322 1.27 12.86 20.41
C GLU A 322 0.90 11.60 21.20
N ARG A 323 -0.40 11.26 21.22
CA ARG A 323 -0.94 10.05 21.88
C ARG A 323 -1.39 8.99 20.87
N SER A 324 -1.19 9.24 19.57
CA SER A 324 -1.59 8.30 18.53
C SER A 324 -0.74 7.03 18.60
N GLU A 325 -1.41 5.88 18.50
CA GLU A 325 -0.74 4.59 18.29
C GLU A 325 -0.34 4.39 16.82
N PHE A 326 -0.91 5.19 15.91
CA PHE A 326 -0.65 5.18 14.48
C PHE A 326 0.43 6.19 14.15
N ARG A 327 1.46 5.77 13.41
CA ARG A 327 2.64 6.60 13.18
C ARG A 327 3.03 6.59 11.71
N LEU A 328 3.57 7.71 11.25
CA LEU A 328 4.34 7.71 10.01
C LEU A 328 5.81 7.51 10.39
N ALA A 329 6.52 6.69 9.62
CA ALA A 329 7.92 6.39 9.91
C ALA A 329 8.77 6.39 8.64
N ALA A 330 10.06 6.64 8.84
CA ALA A 330 11.09 6.36 7.86
C ALA A 330 12.12 5.36 8.41
N LEU A 331 12.61 4.48 7.54
CA LEU A 331 13.77 3.63 7.78
C LEU A 331 15.01 4.29 7.18
N ARG A 332 15.96 4.69 8.04
CA ARG A 332 17.29 5.12 7.63
C ARG A 332 18.08 3.93 7.08
N TRP A 333 18.60 4.06 5.87
CA TRP A 333 19.42 3.05 5.22
C TRP A 333 20.79 3.63 4.82
N PRO A 334 21.92 2.97 5.14
CA PRO A 334 22.07 1.58 5.63
C PRO A 334 22.03 1.41 7.16
N GLU A 335 21.73 2.47 7.92
CA GLU A 335 21.83 2.47 9.39
C GLU A 335 20.83 1.53 10.07
N ARG A 336 19.72 1.21 9.39
CA ARG A 336 18.61 0.38 9.87
C ARG A 336 17.98 0.93 11.16
N VAL A 337 17.80 2.25 11.19
CA VAL A 337 17.18 3.01 12.27
C VAL A 337 15.84 3.56 11.82
N LEU A 338 14.81 3.34 12.61
CA LEU A 338 13.50 3.94 12.46
C LEU A 338 13.51 5.36 13.03
N VAL A 339 12.84 6.27 12.33
CA VAL A 339 12.51 7.61 12.78
C VAL A 339 11.02 7.81 12.59
N PHE A 340 10.31 8.22 13.63
CA PHE A 340 8.87 8.43 13.60
C PHE A 340 8.53 9.92 13.50
N ASP A 341 7.31 10.22 13.06
CA ASP A 341 6.79 11.58 12.93
C ASP A 341 6.61 12.30 14.27
N ASN A 342 6.66 11.59 15.38
CA ASN A 342 6.71 12.15 16.73
C ASN A 342 8.15 12.35 17.28
N GLY A 343 9.17 12.08 16.47
CA GLY A 343 10.58 12.23 16.82
C GLY A 343 11.19 11.04 17.57
N GLU A 344 10.42 9.99 17.88
CA GLU A 344 10.97 8.75 18.44
C GLU A 344 11.91 8.09 17.41
N THR A 345 12.99 7.47 17.92
CA THR A 345 13.91 6.71 17.08
C THR A 345 14.20 5.36 17.71
N ALA A 346 14.39 4.34 16.87
CA ALA A 346 14.68 2.98 17.33
C ALA A 346 15.54 2.23 16.32
N ALA A 347 16.51 1.45 16.79
CA ALA A 347 17.17 0.48 15.93
C ALA A 347 16.18 -0.62 15.55
N THR A 348 16.22 -1.07 14.30
CA THR A 348 15.52 -2.31 13.93
C THR A 348 16.24 -3.53 14.52
N VAL A 349 15.51 -4.61 14.74
CA VAL A 349 16.04 -5.84 15.34
C VAL A 349 15.86 -7.03 14.41
N GLN A 350 16.75 -8.02 14.51
CA GLN A 350 16.50 -9.31 13.88
C GLN A 350 15.37 -9.99 14.67
N GLY A 351 14.27 -10.29 13.98
CA GLY A 351 13.10 -10.95 14.57
C GLY A 351 13.27 -12.44 14.80
#